data_AF-A0A971YT30-F1
#
_entry.id   AF-A0A971YT30-F1
#
_cell.length_a   1.000
_cell.length_b   1.000
_cell.length_c   1.000
_cell.angle_alpha   90.00
_cell.angle_beta   90.00
_cell.angle_gamma   90.00
#
_symmetry.space_group_name_H-M   'P 1'
#
loop_
_entity.id
_entity.type
_entity.pdbx_description
1 polymer ?
#
loop_
_entity_poly.entity_id
_entity_poly.type
_entity_poly.pdbx_seq_one_letter_code
_entity_poly.pdbx_strand_id
1 'polypeptide(L)'
;MFNPSVELAAYLIHWSRPGSSAAEHGWKTVGPALKRLMDCTEMDMHEISNYLMFRELMEPRAAELEERTGCLLTDVERKLSELAAAAVEMDVSQWDCGYKALPLTYVHGPDSFLCEVFGNLVDENLNFYAEQVDENGLWSVTWEWGAYPSEFAVARRYWQGIIALERYRIFQAFGWLTLNIS
;
A
#
# COMPACT_ATOMS: atom_id res chain seq x y z
N MET A 1 -2.62 16.24 5.17
CA MET A 1 -2.76 14.96 4.45
C MET A 1 -1.72 14.94 3.36
N PHE A 2 -0.97 13.85 3.23
CA PHE A 2 0.05 13.65 2.19
C PHE A 2 -0.33 12.52 1.23
N ASN A 3 -1.60 12.50 0.81
CA ASN A 3 -2.14 11.57 -0.15
C ASN A 3 -2.46 12.33 -1.47
N PRO A 4 -1.73 12.11 -2.58
CA PRO A 4 -0.59 11.19 -2.76
C PRO A 4 0.80 11.84 -2.63
N SER A 5 0.91 13.02 -2.03
CA SER A 5 2.12 13.84 -2.14
C SER A 5 3.39 13.24 -1.53
N VAL A 6 3.31 12.38 -0.51
CA VAL A 6 4.51 11.71 0.04
C VAL A 6 5.09 10.67 -0.93
N GLU A 7 4.23 9.91 -1.60
CA GLU A 7 4.63 8.94 -2.61
C GLU A 7 5.24 9.64 -3.83
N LEU A 8 4.60 10.71 -4.31
CA LEU A 8 5.14 11.51 -5.42
C LEU A 8 6.50 12.13 -5.08
N ALA A 9 6.70 12.57 -3.83
CA ALA A 9 7.98 13.08 -3.37
C ALA A 9 9.05 11.97 -3.36
N ALA A 10 8.70 10.75 -2.94
CA ALA A 10 9.59 9.59 -2.98
C ALA A 10 10.04 9.28 -4.41
N TYR A 11 9.11 9.28 -5.38
CA TYR A 11 9.45 9.08 -6.79
C TYR A 11 10.40 10.16 -7.33
N LEU A 12 10.17 11.43 -6.99
CA LEU A 12 11.08 12.52 -7.38
C LEU A 12 12.48 12.28 -6.85
N ILE A 13 12.63 11.83 -5.60
CA ILE A 13 13.93 11.57 -5.00
C ILE A 13 14.57 10.31 -5.60
N HIS A 14 13.80 9.24 -5.76
CA HIS A 14 14.29 7.93 -6.22
C HIS A 14 14.80 8.01 -7.67
N TRP A 15 14.01 8.61 -8.58
CA TRP A 15 14.33 8.63 -10.01
C TRP A 15 15.13 9.84 -10.48
N SER A 16 15.34 10.85 -9.64
CA SER A 16 16.16 12.01 -10.01
C SER A 16 17.62 11.85 -9.58
N ARG A 17 18.52 12.52 -10.31
CA ARG A 17 19.92 12.65 -9.90
C ARG A 17 19.99 13.30 -8.50
N PRO A 18 20.80 12.78 -7.57
CA PRO A 18 21.05 13.43 -6.28
C PRO A 18 21.45 14.91 -6.42
N GLY A 19 20.90 15.78 -5.58
CA GLY A 19 21.13 17.23 -5.60
C GLY A 19 20.49 18.00 -6.77
N SER A 20 19.75 17.32 -7.64
CA SER A 20 18.99 18.00 -8.71
C SER A 20 17.80 18.78 -8.15
N SER A 21 17.33 19.78 -8.88
CA SER A 21 16.13 20.55 -8.51
C SER A 21 14.93 19.62 -8.26
N ALA A 22 14.72 18.59 -9.07
CA ALA A 22 13.62 17.64 -8.89
C ALA A 22 13.74 16.86 -7.56
N ALA A 23 14.92 16.32 -7.26
CA ALA A 23 15.16 15.64 -5.98
C ALA A 23 14.95 16.58 -4.77
N GLU A 24 15.47 17.81 -4.85
CA GLU A 24 15.29 18.81 -3.78
C GLU A 24 13.82 19.24 -3.62
N HIS A 25 13.00 19.21 -4.68
CA HIS A 25 11.56 19.41 -4.55
C HIS A 25 10.88 18.27 -3.79
N GLY A 26 11.29 17.02 -4.03
CA GLY A 26 10.82 15.89 -3.22
C GLY A 26 11.20 16.04 -1.75
N TRP A 27 12.46 16.38 -1.46
CA TRP A 27 12.95 16.54 -0.09
C TRP A 27 12.21 17.61 0.73
N LYS A 28 11.70 18.68 0.08
CA LYS A 28 10.85 19.68 0.75
C LYS A 28 9.56 19.10 1.34
N THR A 29 9.04 18.02 0.76
CA THR A 29 7.81 17.35 1.22
C THR A 29 8.11 16.33 2.33
N VAL A 30 9.28 15.69 2.30
CA VAL A 30 9.60 14.57 3.21
C VAL A 30 9.56 14.97 4.68
N GLY A 31 10.21 16.07 5.06
CA GLY A 31 10.23 16.51 6.47
C GLY A 31 8.82 16.72 7.06
N PRO A 32 7.96 17.56 6.43
CA PRO A 32 6.56 17.71 6.84
C PRO A 32 5.74 16.41 6.83
N ALA A 33 5.98 15.52 5.87
CA ALA A 33 5.30 14.22 5.79
C ALA A 33 5.68 13.33 6.97
N LEU A 34 6.99 13.17 7.26
CA LEU A 34 7.46 12.40 8.41
C LEU A 34 6.95 12.96 9.74
N LYS A 35 6.92 14.29 9.89
CA LYS A 35 6.33 14.90 11.08
C LYS A 35 4.86 14.48 11.26
N ARG A 36 4.06 14.56 10.18
CA ARG A 36 2.66 14.10 10.23
C ARG A 36 2.56 12.62 10.59
N LEU A 37 3.38 11.78 9.96
CA LEU A 37 3.39 10.34 10.23
C LEU A 37 3.62 10.07 11.71
N MET A 38 4.61 10.73 12.31
CA MET A 38 4.94 10.55 13.73
C MET A 38 3.88 11.11 14.69
N ASP A 39 3.25 12.24 14.33
CA ASP A 39 2.26 12.91 15.18
C ASP A 39 0.86 12.26 15.12
N CYS A 40 0.57 11.41 14.13
CA CYS A 40 -0.76 10.85 13.93
C CYS A 40 -1.01 9.54 14.71
N THR A 41 -2.25 9.31 15.10
CA THR A 41 -2.72 8.05 15.73
C THR A 41 -3.64 7.25 14.82
N GLU A 42 -4.25 7.91 13.84
CA GLU A 42 -5.12 7.31 12.83
C GLU A 42 -4.79 7.92 11.48
N MET A 43 -4.92 7.11 10.42
CA MET A 43 -4.61 7.52 9.06
C MET A 43 -5.52 6.79 8.07
N ASP A 44 -5.95 7.51 7.04
CA ASP A 44 -6.72 6.94 5.94
C ASP A 44 -5.91 5.85 5.22
N MET A 45 -6.59 4.81 4.76
CA MET A 45 -5.93 3.63 4.23
C MET A 45 -5.08 3.91 2.99
N HIS A 46 -5.50 4.86 2.14
CA HIS A 46 -4.73 5.24 0.97
C HIS A 46 -3.51 6.06 1.37
N GLU A 47 -3.64 6.94 2.37
CA GLU A 47 -2.50 7.68 2.90
C GLU A 47 -1.44 6.71 3.47
N ILE A 48 -1.85 5.63 4.16
CA ILE A 48 -0.94 4.56 4.61
C ILE A 48 -0.23 3.91 3.41
N SER A 49 -0.96 3.53 2.35
CA SER A 49 -0.35 2.97 1.13
C SER A 49 0.72 3.88 0.51
N ASN A 50 0.47 5.19 0.48
CA ASN A 50 1.46 6.16 -0.01
C ASN A 50 2.74 6.18 0.85
N TYR A 51 2.63 6.04 2.18
CA TYR A 51 3.80 5.98 3.06
C TYR A 51 4.54 4.64 2.96
N LEU A 52 3.85 3.53 2.71
CA LEU A 52 4.49 2.23 2.45
C LEU A 52 5.34 2.30 1.17
N MET A 53 4.79 2.87 0.10
CA MET A 53 5.55 3.11 -1.14
C MET A 53 6.71 4.10 -0.92
N PHE A 54 6.51 5.16 -0.12
CA PHE A 54 7.59 6.04 0.29
C PHE A 54 8.72 5.27 0.99
N ARG A 55 8.40 4.38 1.95
CA ARG A 55 9.39 3.55 2.65
C ARG A 55 10.18 2.71 1.64
N GLU A 56 9.51 2.00 0.74
CA GLU A 56 10.14 1.16 -0.28
C GLU A 56 11.11 1.97 -1.16
N LEU A 57 10.65 3.09 -1.71
CA LEU A 57 11.46 3.92 -2.61
C LEU A 57 12.64 4.61 -1.90
N MET A 58 12.52 4.86 -0.58
CA MET A 58 13.55 5.52 0.22
C MET A 58 14.57 4.55 0.83
N GLU A 59 14.34 3.23 0.78
CA GLU A 59 15.27 2.23 1.33
C GLU A 59 16.71 2.38 0.79
N PRO A 60 16.95 2.55 -0.52
CA PRO A 60 18.30 2.80 -1.05
C PRO A 60 18.95 4.11 -0.57
N ARG A 61 18.18 4.99 0.06
CA ARG A 61 18.58 6.33 0.55
C ARG A 61 18.37 6.48 2.06
N ALA A 62 18.27 5.38 2.81
CA ALA A 62 18.03 5.42 4.25
C ALA A 62 19.03 6.32 5.01
N ALA A 63 20.31 6.29 4.64
CA ALA A 63 21.33 7.14 5.26
C ALA A 63 21.13 8.65 4.96
N GLU A 64 20.75 9.01 3.73
CA GLU A 64 20.45 10.41 3.37
C GLU A 64 19.16 10.89 4.07
N LEU A 65 18.17 9.99 4.20
CA LEU A 65 16.95 10.26 4.95
C LEU A 65 17.25 10.59 6.41
N GLU A 66 18.06 9.76 7.08
CA GLU A 66 18.50 9.98 8.46
C GLU A 66 19.26 11.29 8.59
N GLU A 67 20.25 11.55 7.73
CA GLU A 67 21.05 12.79 7.76
C GLU A 67 20.17 14.04 7.63
N ARG A 68 19.21 14.03 6.71
CA ARG A 68 18.38 15.22 6.40
C ARG A 68 17.24 15.44 7.38
N THR A 69 16.74 14.38 8.01
CA THR A 69 15.48 14.43 8.78
C THR A 69 15.62 14.02 10.25
N GLY A 70 16.71 13.33 10.59
CA GLY A 70 16.91 12.70 11.90
C GLY A 70 16.00 11.49 12.14
N CYS A 71 15.28 11.02 11.11
CA CYS A 71 14.33 9.91 11.21
C CYS A 71 14.93 8.65 10.57
N LEU A 72 14.89 7.52 11.27
CA LEU A 72 15.31 6.23 10.74
C LEU A 72 14.19 5.57 9.94
N LEU A 73 14.54 4.77 8.94
CA LEU A 73 13.54 3.99 8.20
C LEU A 73 12.79 3.00 9.11
N THR A 74 13.47 2.48 10.15
CA THR A 74 12.87 1.62 11.16
C THR A 74 11.85 2.34 12.05
N ASP A 75 12.01 3.65 12.29
CA ASP A 75 10.99 4.46 12.97
C ASP A 75 9.74 4.62 12.09
N VAL A 76 9.94 4.79 10.79
CA VAL A 76 8.86 4.85 9.79
C VAL A 76 8.10 3.52 9.75
N GLU A 77 8.79 2.38 9.69
CA GLU A 77 8.18 1.04 9.71
C GLU A 77 7.39 0.77 10.98
N ARG A 78 7.97 1.08 12.14
CA ARG A 78 7.28 0.94 13.43
C ARG A 78 5.99 1.76 13.43
N LYS A 79 6.05 3.01 12.97
CA LYS A 79 4.87 3.88 12.93
C LYS A 79 3.82 3.40 11.92
N LEU A 80 4.26 2.91 10.77
CA LEU A 80 3.35 2.33 9.76
C LEU A 80 2.71 1.04 10.25
N SER A 81 3.42 0.21 11.02
CA SER A 81 2.86 -0.98 11.64
C SER A 81 1.72 -0.63 12.60
N GLU A 82 1.91 0.38 13.46
CA GLU A 82 0.87 0.89 14.37
C GLU A 82 -0.37 1.38 13.60
N LEU A 83 -0.17 2.19 12.56
CA LEU A 83 -1.27 2.77 11.78
C LEU A 83 -1.99 1.73 10.91
N ALA A 84 -1.24 0.80 10.31
CA ALA A 84 -1.81 -0.28 9.50
C ALA A 84 -2.65 -1.22 10.36
N ALA A 85 -2.18 -1.57 11.57
CA ALA A 85 -2.95 -2.37 12.52
C ALA A 85 -4.23 -1.67 13.00
N ALA A 86 -4.22 -0.34 13.10
CA ALA A 86 -5.41 0.43 13.45
C ALA A 86 -6.41 0.59 12.28
N ALA A 87 -5.94 0.56 11.03
CA ALA A 87 -6.76 0.80 9.84
C ALA A 87 -7.37 -0.48 9.23
N VAL A 88 -6.72 -1.63 9.41
CA VAL A 88 -7.15 -2.91 8.84
C VAL A 88 -8.33 -3.50 9.62
N GLU A 89 -9.31 -4.02 8.89
CA GLU A 89 -10.38 -4.83 9.48
C GLU A 89 -9.81 -6.18 9.94
N MET A 90 -9.74 -6.37 11.25
CA MET A 90 -9.19 -7.59 11.86
C MET A 90 -10.25 -8.69 12.02
N ASP A 91 -11.54 -8.36 11.94
CA ASP A 91 -12.61 -9.35 11.99
C ASP A 91 -12.91 -9.91 10.60
N VAL A 92 -12.49 -11.16 10.36
CA VAL A 92 -12.69 -11.88 9.09
C VAL A 92 -14.17 -11.93 8.68
N SER A 93 -15.11 -11.99 9.64
CA SER A 93 -16.54 -12.00 9.33
C SER A 93 -17.04 -10.70 8.69
N GLN A 94 -16.25 -9.63 8.79
CA GLN A 94 -16.57 -8.30 8.31
C GLN A 94 -15.89 -7.94 6.99
N TRP A 95 -15.09 -8.84 6.41
CA TRP A 95 -14.30 -8.58 5.21
C TRP A 95 -15.12 -8.42 3.93
N ASP A 96 -16.31 -9.03 3.87
CA ASP A 96 -17.23 -8.87 2.74
C ASP A 96 -18.19 -7.66 2.90
N CYS A 97 -18.02 -6.88 3.98
CA CYS A 97 -18.90 -5.78 4.32
C CYS A 97 -18.30 -4.42 3.95
N GLY A 98 -18.49 -4.00 2.70
CA GLY A 98 -18.16 -2.65 2.24
C GLY A 98 -16.70 -2.44 1.86
N TYR A 99 -16.26 -1.18 1.85
CA TYR A 99 -14.92 -0.79 1.42
C TYR A 99 -13.98 -0.67 2.63
N LYS A 100 -13.11 -1.67 2.81
CA LYS A 100 -12.24 -1.80 3.98
C LYS A 100 -10.82 -2.16 3.57
N ALA A 101 -9.83 -1.72 4.34
CA ALA A 101 -8.48 -2.23 4.26
C ALA A 101 -8.44 -3.63 4.90
N LEU A 102 -7.85 -4.58 4.19
CA LEU A 102 -7.58 -5.93 4.66
C LEU A 102 -6.06 -6.13 4.79
N PRO A 103 -5.56 -7.18 5.46
CA PRO A 103 -4.12 -7.42 5.59
C PRO A 103 -3.34 -7.31 4.26
N LEU A 104 -3.85 -7.93 3.19
CA LEU A 104 -3.23 -7.92 1.85
C LEU A 104 -3.40 -6.60 1.10
N THR A 105 -4.14 -5.62 1.65
CA THR A 105 -4.06 -4.23 1.16
C THR A 105 -2.65 -3.69 1.34
N TYR A 106 -1.94 -4.10 2.39
CA TYR A 106 -0.60 -3.61 2.74
C TYR A 106 0.50 -4.66 2.64
N VAL A 107 0.17 -5.95 2.74
CA VAL A 107 1.12 -7.05 2.62
C VAL A 107 1.11 -7.58 1.20
N HIS A 108 2.17 -7.30 0.42
CA HIS A 108 2.28 -7.73 -0.98
C HIS A 108 3.20 -8.94 -1.19
N GLY A 109 3.91 -9.39 -0.14
CA GLY A 109 4.82 -10.52 -0.18
C GLY A 109 5.28 -10.94 1.22
N PRO A 110 5.88 -12.15 1.34
CA PRO A 110 6.27 -12.73 2.63
C PRO A 110 7.43 -11.99 3.32
N ASP A 111 8.18 -11.16 2.59
CA ASP A 111 9.26 -10.31 3.07
C ASP A 111 8.79 -8.99 3.69
N SER A 112 7.50 -8.68 3.62
CA SER A 112 6.93 -7.49 4.24
C SER A 112 7.08 -7.52 5.76
N PHE A 113 7.56 -6.42 6.35
CA PHE A 113 7.62 -6.24 7.81
C PHE A 113 6.22 -6.30 8.47
N LEU A 114 5.15 -6.12 7.69
CA LEU A 114 3.77 -6.21 8.17
C LEU A 114 3.27 -7.67 8.29
N CYS A 115 4.00 -8.65 7.76
CA CYS A 115 3.65 -10.06 7.96
C CYS A 115 3.64 -10.45 9.44
N GLU A 116 4.58 -9.94 10.24
CA GLU A 116 4.60 -10.19 11.69
C GLU A 116 3.43 -9.52 12.42
N VAL A 117 2.96 -8.38 11.91
CA VAL A 117 1.85 -7.61 12.48
C VAL A 117 0.52 -8.32 12.30
N PHE A 118 0.27 -8.86 11.10
CA PHE A 118 -1.00 -9.49 10.77
C PHE A 118 -1.01 -11.01 10.98
N GLY A 119 0.16 -11.66 10.99
CA GLY A 119 0.31 -13.09 11.25
C GLY A 119 -0.64 -13.94 10.41
N ASN A 120 -1.42 -14.80 11.07
CA ASN A 120 -2.37 -15.70 10.40
C ASN A 120 -3.43 -14.98 9.57
N LEU A 121 -3.72 -13.69 9.82
CA LEU A 121 -4.68 -12.94 9.01
C LEU A 121 -4.22 -12.76 7.56
N VAL A 122 -2.91 -12.87 7.28
CA VAL A 122 -2.38 -12.91 5.91
C VAL A 122 -2.90 -14.15 5.18
N ASP A 123 -2.78 -15.32 5.82
CA ASP A 123 -3.25 -16.59 5.25
C ASP A 123 -4.77 -16.62 5.10
N GLU A 124 -5.51 -16.12 6.11
CA GLU A 124 -6.97 -15.97 6.02
C GLU A 124 -7.34 -15.05 4.85
N ASN A 125 -6.62 -13.94 4.63
CA ASN A 125 -6.93 -13.03 3.54
C ASN A 125 -6.60 -13.63 2.17
N LEU A 126 -5.54 -14.45 2.05
CA LEU A 126 -5.25 -15.21 0.83
C LEU A 126 -6.40 -16.17 0.50
N ASN A 127 -6.87 -16.94 1.49
CA ASN A 127 -8.04 -17.81 1.33
C ASN A 127 -9.29 -17.02 0.92
N PHE A 128 -9.57 -15.91 1.60
CA PHE A 128 -10.70 -15.04 1.29
C PHE A 128 -10.67 -14.54 -0.16
N TYR A 129 -9.51 -14.10 -0.66
CA TYR A 129 -9.37 -13.72 -2.07
C TYR A 129 -9.59 -14.91 -3.01
N ALA A 130 -9.11 -16.10 -2.67
CA ALA A 130 -9.29 -17.30 -3.48
C ALA A 130 -10.75 -17.78 -3.53
N GLU A 131 -11.52 -17.60 -2.46
CA GLU A 131 -12.94 -17.92 -2.42
C GLU A 131 -13.81 -16.91 -3.19
N GLN A 132 -13.39 -15.64 -3.25
CA GLN A 132 -14.14 -14.57 -3.93
C GLN A 132 -13.93 -14.51 -5.45
N VAL A 133 -12.94 -15.21 -6.00
CA VAL A 133 -12.64 -15.13 -7.43
C VAL A 133 -13.78 -15.75 -8.25
N ASP A 134 -14.24 -15.08 -9.29
CA ASP A 134 -15.29 -15.59 -10.17
C ASP A 134 -14.74 -16.62 -11.18
N GLU A 135 -15.65 -17.25 -11.95
CA GLU A 135 -15.31 -18.23 -12.99
C GLU A 135 -14.38 -17.68 -14.10
N ASN A 136 -14.28 -16.36 -14.24
CA ASN A 136 -13.41 -15.69 -15.21
C ASN A 136 -12.06 -15.28 -14.59
N GLY A 137 -11.81 -15.62 -13.32
CA GLY A 137 -10.59 -15.24 -12.63
C GLY A 137 -10.59 -13.77 -12.21
N LEU A 138 -11.75 -13.14 -12.05
CA LEU A 138 -11.91 -11.72 -11.72
C LEU A 138 -12.58 -11.53 -10.36
N TRP A 139 -12.40 -10.34 -9.80
CA TRP A 139 -13.08 -9.90 -8.58
C TRP A 139 -13.98 -8.71 -8.87
N SER A 140 -15.05 -8.58 -8.07
CA SER A 140 -15.95 -7.45 -8.13
C SER A 140 -15.29 -6.20 -7.53
N VAL A 141 -15.66 -5.04 -8.07
CA VAL A 141 -15.35 -3.75 -7.44
C VAL A 141 -16.44 -3.50 -6.38
N THR A 142 -16.03 -3.34 -5.12
CA THR A 142 -16.92 -3.23 -3.94
C THR A 142 -17.29 -1.79 -3.57
N TRP A 143 -16.84 -0.81 -4.35
CA TRP A 143 -17.14 0.61 -4.18
C TRP A 143 -17.78 1.19 -5.44
N GLU A 144 -18.35 2.39 -5.31
CA GLU A 144 -18.93 3.16 -6.40
C GLU A 144 -18.58 4.64 -6.28
N TRP A 145 -18.62 5.37 -7.39
CA TRP A 145 -18.55 6.83 -7.34
C TRP A 145 -19.95 7.40 -7.14
N GLY A 146 -20.09 8.30 -6.16
CA GLY A 146 -21.36 9.01 -5.93
C GLY A 146 -21.73 10.00 -7.05
N ALA A 147 -20.86 10.19 -8.05
CA ALA A 147 -21.08 11.04 -9.22
C ALA A 147 -20.52 10.34 -10.47
N TYR A 148 -20.96 10.79 -11.65
CA TYR A 148 -20.47 10.30 -12.96
C TYR A 148 -20.68 8.79 -13.18
N PRO A 149 -21.93 8.29 -13.12
CA PRO A 149 -22.21 6.85 -13.18
C PRO A 149 -21.79 6.20 -14.51
N SER A 150 -21.89 6.94 -15.62
CA SER A 150 -21.48 6.46 -16.95
C SER A 150 -19.97 6.27 -17.03
N GLU A 151 -19.21 7.23 -16.49
CA GLU A 151 -17.77 7.20 -16.40
C GLU A 151 -17.30 6.13 -15.42
N PHE A 152 -18.00 5.98 -14.29
CA PHE A 152 -17.72 4.94 -13.33
C PHE A 152 -17.95 3.55 -13.92
N ALA A 153 -18.97 3.35 -14.76
CA ALA A 153 -19.17 2.05 -15.43
C ALA A 153 -17.96 1.64 -16.28
N VAL A 154 -17.32 2.58 -16.97
CA VAL A 154 -16.08 2.35 -17.72
C VAL A 154 -14.91 2.12 -16.77
N ALA A 155 -14.72 3.00 -15.78
CA ALA A 155 -13.64 2.90 -14.80
C ALA A 155 -13.70 1.60 -13.99
N ARG A 156 -14.91 1.11 -13.66
CA ARG A 156 -15.14 -0.13 -12.93
C ARG A 156 -14.52 -1.31 -13.66
N ARG A 157 -14.62 -1.36 -14.99
CA ARG A 157 -13.99 -2.42 -15.78
C ARG A 157 -12.46 -2.36 -15.71
N TYR A 158 -11.87 -1.17 -15.72
CA TYR A 158 -10.43 -1.01 -15.54
C TYR A 158 -9.99 -1.41 -14.13
N TRP A 159 -10.75 -1.01 -13.10
CA TRP A 159 -10.50 -1.41 -11.72
C TRP A 159 -10.56 -2.92 -11.52
N GLN A 160 -11.50 -3.63 -12.16
CA GLN A 160 -11.50 -5.11 -12.12
C GLN A 160 -10.18 -5.71 -12.62
N GLY A 161 -9.61 -5.16 -13.70
CA GLY A 161 -8.33 -5.60 -14.23
C GLY A 161 -7.16 -5.30 -13.29
N ILE A 162 -7.15 -4.11 -12.68
CA ILE A 162 -6.13 -3.71 -11.70
C ILE A 162 -6.18 -4.62 -10.48
N ILE A 163 -7.37 -4.81 -9.88
CA ILE A 163 -7.57 -5.68 -8.71
C ILE A 163 -7.13 -7.11 -9.01
N ALA A 164 -7.49 -7.64 -10.19
CA ALA A 164 -7.08 -8.98 -10.58
C ALA A 164 -5.54 -9.09 -10.66
N LEU A 165 -4.89 -8.15 -11.33
CA LEU A 165 -3.42 -8.14 -11.45
C LEU A 165 -2.74 -8.05 -10.07
N GLU A 166 -3.22 -7.17 -9.20
CA GLU A 166 -2.69 -7.00 -7.84
C GLU A 166 -2.82 -8.29 -7.02
N ARG A 167 -4.02 -8.88 -6.98
CA ARG A 167 -4.26 -10.13 -6.24
C ARG A 167 -3.47 -11.30 -6.79
N TYR A 168 -3.33 -11.41 -8.12
CA TYR A 168 -2.50 -12.46 -8.72
C TYR A 168 -1.01 -12.29 -8.42
N ARG A 169 -0.49 -11.05 -8.36
CA ARG A 169 0.89 -10.80 -7.92
C ARG A 169 1.09 -11.20 -6.46
N ILE A 170 0.11 -10.94 -5.61
CA ILE A 170 0.14 -11.38 -4.21
C ILE A 170 0.15 -12.91 -4.13
N PHE A 171 -0.77 -13.60 -4.82
CA PHE A 171 -0.76 -15.06 -4.87
C PHE A 171 0.57 -15.63 -5.37
N GLN A 172 1.16 -14.99 -6.39
CA GLN A 172 2.48 -15.38 -6.88
C GLN A 172 3.57 -15.18 -5.80
N ALA A 173 3.60 -14.02 -5.13
CA ALA A 173 4.58 -13.71 -4.11
C ALA A 173 4.50 -14.68 -2.91
N PHE A 174 3.30 -15.14 -2.57
CA PHE A 174 3.05 -16.14 -1.52
C PHE A 174 3.13 -17.60 -2.02
N GLY A 175 3.47 -17.84 -3.29
CA GLY A 175 3.66 -19.18 -3.85
C GLY A 175 2.37 -19.97 -4.12
N TRP A 176 1.22 -19.31 -4.13
CA TRP A 176 -0.08 -19.91 -4.49
C TRP A 176 -0.24 -20.10 -5.99
N LEU A 177 0.58 -19.42 -6.78
CA LEU A 177 0.66 -19.58 -8.23
C LEU A 177 2.09 -19.83 -8.68
N THR A 178 2.30 -20.97 -9.32
CA THR A 178 3.57 -21.27 -10.01
C THR A 178 3.50 -20.74 -11.43
N LEU A 179 4.39 -19.80 -11.79
CA LEU A 179 4.64 -19.50 -13.20
C LEU A 179 5.44 -20.66 -13.81
N ASN A 180 4.75 -21.51 -14.57
CA ASN A 180 5.44 -22.37 -15.53
C ASN A 180 5.88 -21.49 -16.70
N ILE A 181 7.04 -20.84 -16.57
CA ILE A 181 7.70 -20.22 -17.72
C ILE A 181 8.38 -21.36 -18.48
N SER A 182 7.68 -21.88 -19.50
CA SER A 182 8.26 -22.78 -20.51
C SER A 182 9.15 -22.00 -21.48
#